data_AF-A0A644Z1I6-F1
#
_entry.id   AF-A0A644Z1I6-F1
#
_cell.length_a   1.000
_cell.length_b   1.000
_cell.length_c   1.000
_cell.angle_alpha   90.00
_cell.angle_beta   90.00
_cell.angle_gamma   90.00
#
_symmetry.space_group_name_H-M   'P 1'
#
loop_
_entity.id
_entity.type
_entity.pdbx_description
1 polymer ?
#
loop_
_entity_poly.entity_id
_entity_poly.type
_entity_poly.pdbx_seq_one_letter_code
_entity_poly.pdbx_strand_id
1 'polypeptide(L)'
;MLFDFADIESFDPDGKVNYMELNADDGCSYRKGKNAGNWADEWLARHPDQKMALPASAAHSRPLNAALKGRAFWYLLARLAGWNGVAGRGGR
;
A
#
# COMPACT_ATOMS: atom_id res chain seq x y z
N MET A 1 -9.28 14.24 -7.77
CA MET A 1 -8.73 13.22 -6.86
C MET A 1 -7.57 12.58 -7.60
N LEU A 2 -6.35 12.82 -7.15
CA LEU A 2 -5.14 12.25 -7.74
C LEU A 2 -4.68 11.17 -6.77
N PHE A 3 -4.62 9.92 -7.22
CA PHE A 3 -3.90 8.87 -6.50
C PHE A 3 -2.53 8.80 -7.14
N ASP A 4 -1.52 9.26 -6.42
CA ASP A 4 -0.15 9.03 -6.86
C ASP A 4 0.16 7.55 -6.64
N PHE A 5 0.36 6.81 -7.73
CA PHE A 5 0.76 5.41 -7.66
C PHE A 5 2.10 5.27 -6.90
N ALA A 6 2.95 6.31 -6.94
CA ALA A 6 4.20 6.34 -6.21
C ALA A 6 3.94 6.23 -4.70
N ASP A 7 2.99 6.97 -4.13
CA ASP A 7 2.72 6.89 -2.68
C ASP A 7 2.24 5.49 -2.25
N ILE A 8 1.43 4.82 -3.07
CA ILE A 8 0.97 3.44 -2.79
C ILE A 8 2.12 2.44 -2.86
N GLU A 9 3.08 2.65 -3.76
CA GLU A 9 4.23 1.76 -3.96
C GLU A 9 5.38 2.03 -2.98
N SER A 10 5.33 3.18 -2.30
CA SER A 10 6.44 3.71 -1.52
C SER A 10 6.17 3.79 -0.03
N PHE A 11 4.92 3.65 0.43
CA PHE A 11 4.59 3.67 1.84
C PHE A 11 4.03 2.34 2.33
N ASP A 12 4.35 1.97 3.57
CA ASP A 12 3.64 0.90 4.25
C ASP A 12 2.17 1.28 4.51
N PRO A 13 1.28 0.29 4.78
CA PRO A 13 -0.12 0.58 5.12
C PRO A 13 -0.32 1.52 6.32
N ASP A 14 0.69 1.67 7.18
CA ASP A 14 0.67 2.58 8.34
C ASP A 14 1.08 4.01 7.97
N GLY A 15 1.62 4.24 6.76
CA GLY A 15 2.12 5.53 6.29
C GLY A 15 3.35 6.04 7.04
N LYS A 16 4.08 5.16 7.75
CA LYS A 16 5.18 5.53 8.66
C LYS A 16 6.54 5.53 7.99
N VAL A 17 6.71 4.70 6.96
CA VAL A 17 8.00 4.54 6.28
C VAL A 17 7.84 4.87 4.81
N ASN A 18 8.65 5.82 4.33
CA ASN A 18 8.80 6.10 2.91
C ASN A 18 9.96 5.27 2.35
N TYR A 19 9.63 4.17 1.67
CA TYR A 19 10.57 3.26 1.05
C TYR A 19 11.25 3.83 -0.21
N MET A 20 10.78 4.94 -0.78
CA MET A 20 11.53 5.63 -1.86
C MET A 20 12.87 6.19 -1.36
N GLU A 21 12.94 6.61 -0.09
CA GLU A 21 14.21 7.00 0.54
C GLU A 21 15.18 5.82 0.71
N LEU A 22 14.67 4.60 0.51
CA LEU A 22 15.41 3.35 0.56
C LEU A 22 15.63 2.76 -0.84
N ASN A 23 15.46 3.58 -1.90
CA ASN A 23 15.55 3.15 -3.31
C ASN A 23 14.64 1.97 -3.62
N ALA A 24 13.38 2.05 -3.19
CA ALA A 24 12.43 0.99 -3.47
C ALA A 24 11.97 0.94 -4.93
N ASP A 25 11.58 -0.24 -5.39
CA ASP A 25 11.06 -0.51 -6.73
C ASP A 25 9.59 -0.99 -6.72
N ASP A 26 9.03 -1.16 -7.92
CA ASP A 26 7.65 -1.64 -8.16
C ASP A 26 7.41 -3.08 -7.65
N GLY A 27 8.49 -3.85 -7.50
CA GLY A 27 8.58 -5.15 -6.85
C GLY A 27 8.49 -5.11 -5.32
N CYS A 28 8.32 -3.92 -4.72
CA CYS A 28 8.36 -3.66 -3.27
C CYS A 28 9.72 -3.96 -2.62
N SER A 29 10.77 -4.14 -3.42
CA SER A 29 12.12 -4.37 -2.91
C SER A 29 12.73 -3.02 -2.56
N TYR A 30 13.60 -2.96 -1.54
CA TYR A 30 14.36 -1.75 -1.21
C TYR A 30 15.82 -2.08 -0.95
N ARG A 31 16.71 -1.08 -1.06
CA ARG A 31 18.14 -1.21 -0.82
C ARG A 31 18.74 0.06 -0.22
N LYS A 32 19.20 -0.02 1.03
CA LYS A 32 19.95 1.03 1.73
C LYS A 32 21.35 0.55 2.08
N GLY A 33 22.34 0.91 1.27
CA GLY A 33 23.72 0.48 1.45
C GLY A 33 23.86 -1.04 1.35
N LYS A 34 24.25 -1.69 2.46
CA LYS A 34 24.35 -3.16 2.55
C LYS A 34 23.02 -3.83 2.90
N ASN A 35 22.04 -3.07 3.37
CA ASN A 35 20.74 -3.61 3.75
C ASN A 35 19.84 -3.64 2.52
N ALA A 36 19.17 -4.76 2.31
CA ALA A 36 18.13 -4.93 1.31
C ALA A 36 17.00 -5.76 1.88
N GLY A 37 15.81 -5.58 1.36
CA GLY A 37 14.62 -6.26 1.86
C GLY A 37 13.43 -6.08 0.94
N ASN A 38 12.28 -6.56 1.39
CA ASN A 38 11.01 -6.36 0.70
C ASN A 38 9.98 -5.86 1.71
N TRP A 39 9.56 -4.61 1.56
CA TRP A 39 8.77 -3.94 2.57
C TRP A 39 7.39 -4.57 2.78
N ALA A 40 6.81 -5.09 1.71
CA ALA A 40 5.47 -5.67 1.73
C ALA A 40 5.46 -7.01 2.49
N ASP A 41 6.44 -7.87 2.21
CA ASP A 41 6.59 -9.16 2.91
C ASP A 41 6.93 -8.94 4.39
N GLU A 42 7.82 -7.99 4.68
CA GLU A 42 8.20 -7.62 6.05
C GLU A 42 7.02 -7.04 6.83
N TRP A 43 6.18 -6.22 6.21
CA TRP A 43 5.00 -5.67 6.87
C TRP A 43 3.97 -6.76 7.19
N LEU A 44 3.73 -7.70 6.27
CA LEU A 44 2.85 -8.85 6.51
C LEU A 44 3.37 -9.75 7.64
N ALA A 45 4.69 -9.97 7.70
CA ALA A 45 5.30 -10.75 8.78
C ALA A 45 5.11 -10.10 10.15
N ARG A 46 5.04 -8.76 10.21
CA ARG A 46 4.76 -8.00 11.44
C ARG A 46 3.26 -7.87 11.77
N HIS A 47 2.38 -8.10 10.81
CA HIS A 47 0.92 -7.95 10.94
C HIS A 47 0.17 -9.22 10.48
N PRO A 48 0.39 -10.38 11.13
CA PRO A 48 -0.22 -11.64 10.72
C PRO A 48 -1.75 -11.64 10.88
N ASP A 49 -2.30 -10.76 11.70
CA ASP A 49 -3.72 -10.63 12.01
C ASP A 49 -4.47 -9.64 11.11
N GLN A 50 -3.77 -9.00 10.17
CA GLN A 50 -4.32 -8.05 9.19
C GLN A 50 -5.54 -8.62 8.45
N LYS A 51 -6.52 -7.77 8.12
CA LYS A 51 -7.82 -8.18 7.56
C LYS A 51 -8.00 -7.87 6.07
N MET A 52 -6.98 -7.38 5.38
CA MET A 52 -7.08 -7.15 3.94
C MET A 52 -7.18 -8.48 3.19
N ALA A 53 -8.08 -8.50 2.21
CA ALA A 53 -8.12 -9.56 1.23
C ALA A 53 -6.88 -9.44 0.34
N LEU A 54 -6.00 -10.44 0.41
CA LEU A 54 -4.80 -10.52 -0.42
C LEU A 54 -5.06 -11.43 -1.61
N PRO A 55 -4.67 -11.05 -2.84
CA PRO A 55 -4.66 -11.97 -3.96
C PRO A 55 -3.63 -13.08 -3.72
N ALA A 56 -3.85 -14.25 -4.32
CA ALA A 56 -2.91 -15.37 -4.20
C ALA A 56 -1.52 -15.06 -4.79
N SER A 57 -1.46 -14.17 -5.79
CA SER A 57 -0.23 -13.70 -6.40
C SER A 57 -0.41 -12.31 -7.01
N ALA A 58 0.71 -11.62 -7.26
CA ALA A 58 0.76 -10.34 -7.95
C ALA A 58 1.97 -10.33 -8.89
N ALA A 59 1.74 -10.23 -10.20
CA ALA A 59 2.84 -10.18 -11.17
C ALA A 59 3.67 -8.91 -10.96
N HIS A 60 5.00 -9.06 -10.94
CA HIS A 60 5.97 -7.96 -10.76
C HIS A 60 5.77 -7.14 -9.49
N SER A 61 5.07 -7.67 -8.48
CA SER A 61 4.84 -6.97 -7.21
C SER A 61 4.52 -7.96 -6.08
N ARG A 62 3.95 -7.48 -4.97
CA ARG A 62 3.56 -8.31 -3.81
C ARG A 62 2.06 -8.27 -3.54
N PRO A 63 1.47 -9.35 -2.98
CA PRO A 63 0.03 -9.40 -2.69
C PRO A 63 -0.50 -8.22 -1.89
N LEU A 64 0.27 -7.73 -0.90
CA LEU A 64 -0.10 -6.55 -0.12
C LEU A 64 -0.21 -5.31 -1.01
N ASN A 65 0.80 -5.01 -1.83
CA ASN A 65 0.79 -3.85 -2.72
C ASN A 65 -0.36 -3.93 -3.74
N ALA A 66 -0.63 -5.12 -4.29
CA ALA A 66 -1.77 -5.33 -5.18
C ALA A 66 -3.11 -5.05 -4.49
N ALA A 67 -3.28 -5.48 -3.23
CA ALA A 67 -4.48 -5.18 -2.44
C ALA A 67 -4.63 -3.67 -2.16
N LEU A 68 -3.53 -2.97 -1.86
CA LEU A 68 -3.54 -1.51 -1.66
C LEU A 68 -3.93 -0.77 -2.94
N LYS A 69 -3.34 -1.13 -4.09
CA LYS A 69 -3.71 -0.60 -5.41
C LYS A 69 -5.19 -0.84 -5.72
N GLY A 70 -5.70 -2.04 -5.47
CA GLY A 70 -7.11 -2.39 -5.64
C GLY A 70 -8.04 -1.54 -4.77
N ARG A 71 -7.68 -1.32 -3.50
CA ARG A 71 -8.45 -0.45 -2.57
C ARG A 71 -8.47 1.00 -3.02
N ALA A 72 -7.33 1.54 -3.46
CA ALA A 72 -7.24 2.90 -3.98
C ALA A 72 -8.08 3.07 -5.25
N PHE A 73 -8.00 2.12 -6.18
CA PHE A 73 -8.83 2.11 -7.39
C PHE A 73 -10.32 2.03 -7.06
N TRP A 74 -10.73 1.17 -6.13
CA TRP A 74 -12.12 1.11 -5.69
C TRP A 74 -12.58 2.44 -5.07
N TYR A 75 -11.75 3.06 -4.23
CA TYR A 75 -12.06 4.36 -3.64
C TYR A 75 -12.22 5.44 -4.72
N LEU A 76 -11.36 5.42 -5.75
CA LEU A 76 -11.49 6.28 -6.93
C LEU A 76 -12.86 6.12 -7.58
N LEU A 77 -13.24 4.90 -7.92
CA LEU A 77 -14.51 4.60 -8.57
C LEU A 77 -15.71 4.98 -7.70
N ALA A 78 -15.67 4.67 -6.40
CA ALA A 78 -16.75 5.00 -5.47
C ALA A 78 -16.99 6.52 -5.41
N ARG A 79 -15.93 7.32 -5.36
CA ARG A 79 -16.02 8.80 -5.36
C ARG A 79 -16.55 9.34 -6.69
N LEU A 80 -16.12 8.77 -7.82
CA LEU A 80 -16.65 9.14 -9.14
C LEU A 80 -18.13 8.78 -9.28
N ALA A 81 -18.58 7.70 -8.64
CA ALA A 81 -19.98 7.29 -8.58
C ALA A 81 -20.83 8.09 -7.56
N GLY A 82 -20.28 9.15 -6.96
CA GLY A 82 -21.02 10.05 -6.07
C GLY A 82 -20.99 9.66 -4.58
N TRP A 83 -20.16 8.70 -4.17
CA TRP A 83 -19.95 8.42 -2.75
C TRP A 83 -19.21 9.59 -2.08
N ASN A 84 -19.76 10.12 -0.99
CA ASN A 84 -19.19 11.27 -0.29
C ASN A 84 -17.94 10.94 0.57
N GLY A 85 -17.54 9.67 0.64
CA GLY A 85 -16.42 9.22 1.45
C GLY A 85 -16.76 9.15 2.94
N VAL A 86 -15.81 8.67 3.74
CA VAL A 86 -15.88 8.76 5.20
C VAL A 86 -14.99 9.93 5.60
N ALA A 87 -15.57 11.08 5.94
CA ALA A 87 -14.82 12.05 6.73
C ALA A 87 -14.43 11.35 8.03
N GLY A 88 -13.14 11.40 8.41
CA GLY A 88 -12.65 10.79 9.64
C GLY A 88 -13.61 11.07 10.79
N ARG A 89 -13.94 10.04 11.59
CA ARG A 89 -14.86 10.16 12.72
C ARG A 89 -14.47 11.37 13.57
N GLY A 90 -15.17 12.48 13.37
CA GLY A 90 -15.26 13.53 14.35
C GLY A 90 -15.97 12.92 15.54
N GLY A 91 -15.24 12.83 16.66
CA GLY A 91 -15.77 12.31 17.91
C GLY A 91 -17.07 13.00 18.29
N ARG A 92 -17.99 12.20 18.82
CA ARG A 92 -18.93 12.62 19.86
C ARG A 92 -18.64 11.78 21.08
#